data_AF-A0A2T0RAQ9-F1
#
_entry.id   AF-A0A2T0RAQ9-F1
#
_cell.length_a   1.000
_cell.length_b   1.000
_cell.length_c   1.000
_cell.angle_alpha   90.00
_cell.angle_beta   90.00
_cell.angle_gamma   90.00
#
_symmetry.space_group_name_H-M   'P 1'
#
loop_
_entity.id
_entity.type
_entity.pdbx_description
1 polymer ?
#
loop_
_entity_poly.entity_id
_entity_poly.type
_entity_poly.pdbx_seq_one_letter_code
_entity_poly.pdbx_strand_id
1 'polypeptide(L)'
;MRSQERTSDSAAPATRQRWDGSWDGSWDAALRAVELDVDQAELLIARMHDGHEVSPAPPAADWVAPALLEPLPVEFAERARALLRRQQDVSRRLAEAMVSARVQTRALGRFEESERPPVFVDRAL
;
A
#
# COMPACT_ATOMS: atom_id res chain seq x y z
N MET A 1 -52.98 -22.15 -43.65
CA MET A 1 -52.24 -22.52 -42.42
C MET A 1 -51.24 -21.41 -42.13
N ARG A 2 -51.60 -20.49 -41.23
CA ARG A 2 -50.75 -19.35 -40.82
C ARG A 2 -49.79 -19.80 -39.73
N SER A 3 -48.50 -19.66 -39.98
CA SER A 3 -47.46 -19.64 -38.96
C SER A 3 -47.40 -18.25 -38.35
N GLN A 4 -47.64 -18.13 -37.05
CA GLN A 4 -46.99 -17.22 -36.10
C GLN A 4 -47.78 -17.30 -34.79
N GLU A 5 -47.19 -17.84 -33.73
CA GLU A 5 -47.31 -17.24 -32.39
C GLU A 5 -45.95 -17.31 -31.70
N ARG A 6 -45.39 -16.11 -31.53
CA ARG A 6 -44.25 -15.78 -30.69
C ARG A 6 -44.80 -15.60 -29.28
N THR A 7 -44.33 -16.38 -28.33
CA THR A 7 -44.27 -16.06 -26.89
C THR A 7 -43.01 -16.78 -26.39
N SER A 8 -41.84 -16.16 -26.31
CA SER A 8 -41.47 -15.15 -25.32
C SER A 8 -42.18 -15.39 -23.99
N ASP A 9 -41.76 -16.41 -23.23
CA ASP A 9 -41.61 -16.28 -21.78
C ASP A 9 -40.88 -17.50 -21.20
N SER A 10 -39.70 -17.27 -20.64
CA SER A 10 -39.25 -17.87 -19.39
C SER A 10 -37.86 -17.32 -19.15
N ALA A 11 -37.85 -16.13 -18.55
CA ALA A 11 -36.66 -15.53 -17.99
C ALA A 11 -35.97 -16.57 -17.10
N ALA A 12 -34.73 -16.89 -17.44
CA ALA A 12 -33.84 -17.59 -16.53
C ALA A 12 -33.84 -16.81 -15.20
N PRO A 13 -34.13 -17.43 -14.05
CA PRO A 13 -33.86 -16.77 -12.80
C PRO A 13 -32.35 -16.55 -12.74
N ALA A 14 -31.94 -15.30 -12.88
CA ALA A 14 -30.62 -14.87 -12.44
C ALA A 14 -30.47 -15.37 -11.00
N THR A 15 -29.59 -16.35 -10.80
CA THR A 15 -29.16 -16.81 -9.49
C THR A 15 -28.42 -15.66 -8.81
N ARG A 16 -29.20 -14.69 -8.31
CA ARG A 16 -28.79 -13.81 -7.24
C ARG A 16 -28.92 -14.62 -5.95
N GLN A 17 -27.78 -14.80 -5.30
CA GLN A 17 -27.64 -14.95 -3.84
C GLN A 17 -28.00 -16.29 -3.20
N ARG A 18 -26.93 -16.97 -2.72
CA ARG A 18 -26.82 -17.46 -1.33
C ARG A 18 -25.34 -17.75 -0.97
N TRP A 19 -24.52 -16.70 -0.91
CA TRP A 19 -23.11 -16.76 -0.43
C TRP A 19 -22.85 -15.82 0.76
N ASP A 20 -23.93 -15.40 1.38
CA ASP A 20 -24.19 -14.22 2.22
C ASP A 20 -23.62 -14.25 3.65
N GLY A 21 -22.59 -15.07 3.94
CA GLY A 21 -22.03 -15.11 5.30
C GLY A 21 -20.53 -15.36 5.39
N SER A 22 -20.02 -16.40 4.72
CA SER A 22 -18.58 -16.70 4.74
C SER A 22 -17.78 -15.76 3.85
N TRP A 23 -18.40 -15.27 2.77
CA TRP A 23 -17.75 -14.42 1.79
C TRP A 23 -17.58 -12.99 2.28
N ASP A 24 -18.66 -12.39 2.80
CA ASP A 24 -18.62 -11.04 3.39
C ASP A 24 -17.63 -10.99 4.55
N GLY A 25 -17.56 -12.07 5.35
CA GLY A 25 -16.55 -12.24 6.38
C GLY A 25 -15.12 -12.27 5.85
N SER A 26 -14.88 -12.90 4.69
CA SER A 26 -13.54 -12.96 4.08
C SER A 26 -13.07 -11.60 3.56
N TRP A 27 -13.95 -10.83 2.92
CA TRP A 27 -13.64 -9.48 2.45
C TRP A 27 -13.46 -8.49 3.59
N ASP A 28 -14.32 -8.58 4.59
CA ASP A 28 -14.20 -7.75 5.78
C ASP A 28 -12.90 -8.06 6.54
N ALA A 29 -12.52 -9.33 6.69
CA ALA A 29 -11.24 -9.72 7.28
C ALA A 29 -10.04 -9.21 6.46
N ALA A 30 -10.10 -9.33 5.13
CA ALA A 30 -9.06 -8.84 4.24
C ALA A 30 -8.90 -7.32 4.33
N LEU A 31 -10.00 -6.56 4.30
CA LEU A 31 -9.96 -5.10 4.44
C LEU A 31 -9.46 -4.67 5.82
N ARG A 32 -9.87 -5.34 6.90
CA ARG A 32 -9.36 -5.07 8.26
C ARG A 32 -7.85 -5.31 8.36
N ALA A 33 -7.34 -6.37 7.76
CA ALA A 33 -5.90 -6.65 7.78
C ALA A 33 -5.11 -5.51 7.12
N VAL A 34 -5.57 -5.07 5.93
CA VAL A 34 -4.95 -3.96 5.22
C VAL A 34 -5.07 -2.63 5.97
N GLU A 35 -6.21 -2.39 6.63
CA GLU A 35 -6.38 -1.21 7.49
C GLU A 35 -5.39 -1.18 8.64
N LEU A 36 -5.16 -2.32 9.31
CA LEU A 36 -4.19 -2.44 10.39
C LEU A 36 -2.77 -2.14 9.89
N ASP A 37 -2.40 -2.64 8.72
CA ASP A 37 -1.09 -2.38 8.12
C ASP A 37 -0.91 -0.88 7.79
N VAL A 38 -1.95 -0.23 7.28
CA VAL A 38 -1.94 1.21 7.00
C VAL A 38 -1.82 2.03 8.28
N ASP A 39 -2.57 1.67 9.33
CA ASP A 39 -2.49 2.32 10.63
C ASP A 39 -1.07 2.22 11.23
N GLN A 40 -0.45 1.04 11.11
CA GLN A 40 0.94 0.84 11.54
C GLN A 40 1.92 1.69 10.74
N ALA A 41 1.78 1.75 9.41
CA ALA A 41 2.63 2.57 8.55
C ALA A 41 2.50 4.08 8.88
N GLU A 42 1.27 4.57 9.08
CA GLU A 42 1.01 5.95 9.48
C GLU A 42 1.67 6.30 10.82
N LEU A 43 1.58 5.39 11.81
CA LEU A 43 2.21 5.54 13.11
C LEU A 43 3.75 5.59 13.01
N LEU A 44 4.35 4.71 12.20
CA LEU A 44 5.81 4.68 12.02
C LEU A 44 6.32 5.97 11.36
N ILE A 45 5.61 6.46 10.34
CA ILE A 45 5.94 7.73 9.68
C ILE A 45 5.82 8.90 10.67
N ALA A 46 4.76 8.92 11.49
CA ALA A 46 4.59 9.96 12.52
C ALA A 46 5.76 9.95 13.53
N ARG A 47 6.11 8.78 14.07
CA ARG A 47 7.24 8.63 15.01
C ARG A 47 8.57 9.09 14.42
N MET A 48 8.83 8.76 13.15
CA MET A 48 10.02 9.21 12.45
C MET A 48 10.06 10.74 12.31
N HIS A 49 8.92 11.38 12.04
CA HIS A 49 8.83 12.85 11.97
C HIS A 49 9.04 13.51 13.33
N ASP A 50 8.53 12.91 14.41
CA ASP A 50 8.68 13.42 15.78
C ASP A 50 10.10 13.20 16.35
N GLY A 51 11.00 12.59 15.59
CA GLY A 51 12.38 12.33 16.00
C GLY A 51 12.52 11.20 17.02
N HIS A 52 11.48 10.37 17.18
CA HIS A 52 11.55 9.18 18.01
C HIS A 52 12.41 8.11 17.33
N GLU A 53 13.21 7.41 18.12
CA GLU A 53 13.93 6.24 17.65
C GLU A 53 12.93 5.15 17.24
N VAL A 54 12.93 4.81 15.96
CA VAL A 54 12.11 3.72 15.43
C VAL A 54 12.93 2.44 15.56
N SER A 55 12.56 1.60 16.52
CA SER A 55 13.18 0.28 16.69
C SER A 55 13.12 -0.49 15.37
N PRO A 56 14.19 -1.19 14.95
CA PRO A 56 14.18 -1.99 13.74
C PRO A 56 13.02 -2.99 13.81
N ALA A 57 12.14 -2.91 12.81
CA ALA A 57 11.03 -3.85 12.70
C ALA A 57 11.60 -5.28 12.53
N PRO A 58 10.89 -6.31 13.02
CA PRO A 58 11.23 -7.69 12.67
C PRO A 58 11.29 -7.84 11.13
N PRO A 59 12.09 -8.77 10.61
CA PRO A 59 12.16 -9.00 9.17
C PRO A 59 10.75 -9.20 8.63
N ALA A 60 10.43 -8.46 7.58
CA ALA A 60 9.13 -8.58 6.92
C ALA A 60 8.92 -10.04 6.52
N ALA A 61 7.70 -10.55 6.74
CA ALA A 61 7.33 -11.83 6.18
C ALA A 61 7.51 -11.79 4.65
N ASP A 62 7.86 -12.94 4.06
CA ASP A 62 7.95 -13.05 2.61
C ASP A 62 6.65 -12.54 1.98
N TRP A 63 6.78 -11.70 0.96
CA TRP A 63 5.62 -11.18 0.27
C TRP A 63 4.89 -12.32 -0.44
N VAL A 64 3.68 -12.62 0.04
CA VAL A 64 2.78 -13.58 -0.59
C VAL A 64 1.80 -12.80 -1.45
N ALA A 65 1.74 -13.14 -2.75
CA ALA A 65 0.73 -12.60 -3.63
C ALA A 65 -0.66 -12.96 -3.06
N PRO A 66 -1.57 -11.98 -2.89
CA PRO A 66 -2.90 -12.27 -2.37
C PRO A 66 -3.60 -13.28 -3.29
N ALA A 67 -4.23 -14.30 -2.71
CA ALA A 67 -5.15 -15.12 -3.47
C ALA A 67 -6.21 -14.20 -4.10
N LEU A 68 -6.47 -14.36 -5.39
CA LEU A 68 -7.49 -13.57 -6.07
C LEU A 68 -8.83 -13.84 -5.40
N LEU A 69 -9.30 -12.86 -4.63
CA LEU A 69 -10.65 -12.83 -4.11
C LEU A 69 -11.59 -12.60 -5.31
N GLU A 70 -12.74 -13.28 -5.34
CA GLU A 70 -13.87 -12.97 -6.23
C GLU A 70 -14.21 -11.46 -6.16
N PRO A 71 -14.94 -10.90 -7.14
CA PRO A 71 -15.20 -9.46 -7.20
C PRO A 71 -15.68 -8.84 -5.88
N LEU A 72 -15.17 -7.64 -5.58
CA LEU A 72 -15.50 -6.89 -4.37
C LEU A 72 -17.02 -6.59 -4.30
N PRO A 73 -17.71 -6.99 -3.22
CA PRO A 73 -19.10 -6.64 -2.99
C PRO A 73 -19.33 -5.12 -2.90
N VAL A 74 -20.48 -4.66 -3.36
CA VAL A 74 -20.78 -3.22 -3.53
C VAL A 74 -20.79 -2.47 -2.20
N GLU A 75 -21.19 -3.14 -1.12
CA GLU A 75 -21.23 -2.65 0.25
C GLU A 75 -19.85 -2.26 0.79
N PHE A 76 -18.77 -2.90 0.30
CA PHE A 76 -17.40 -2.58 0.69
C PHE A 76 -16.73 -1.55 -0.21
N ALA A 77 -17.37 -1.14 -1.31
CA ALA A 77 -16.75 -0.28 -2.32
C ALA A 77 -16.28 1.07 -1.75
N GLU A 78 -17.10 1.72 -0.93
CA GLU A 78 -16.73 3.01 -0.32
C GLU A 78 -15.58 2.86 0.68
N ARG A 79 -15.62 1.81 1.51
CA ARG A 79 -14.55 1.49 2.47
C ARG A 79 -13.23 1.22 1.75
N ALA A 80 -13.24 0.39 0.72
CA ALA A 80 -12.06 0.07 -0.09
C ALA A 80 -11.49 1.31 -0.79
N ARG A 81 -12.34 2.18 -1.35
CA ARG A 81 -11.90 3.45 -1.96
C ARG A 81 -11.26 4.39 -0.94
N ALA A 82 -11.83 4.49 0.25
CA ALA A 82 -11.27 5.30 1.33
C ALA A 82 -9.90 4.77 1.77
N LEU A 83 -9.79 3.44 1.93
CA LEU A 83 -8.54 2.77 2.28
C LEU A 83 -7.46 2.98 1.21
N LEU A 84 -7.80 2.83 -0.08
CA LEU A 84 -6.86 3.05 -1.18
C LEU A 84 -6.31 4.48 -1.19
N ARG A 85 -7.15 5.48 -0.92
CA ARG A 85 -6.68 6.88 -0.81
C ARG A 85 -5.68 7.07 0.33
N ARG A 86 -5.92 6.45 1.49
CA ARG A 86 -4.96 6.47 2.61
C ARG A 86 -3.65 5.80 2.24
N GLN A 87 -3.69 4.64 1.58
CA GLN A 87 -2.49 3.94 1.12
C GLN A 87 -1.64 4.78 0.16
N GLN A 88 -2.29 5.48 -0.77
CA GLN A 88 -1.61 6.38 -1.70
C GLN A 88 -0.95 7.56 -0.98
N ASP A 89 -1.64 8.13 0.02
CA ASP A 89 -1.08 9.20 0.85
C ASP A 89 0.15 8.75 1.66
N VAL A 90 0.04 7.60 2.33
CA VAL A 90 1.14 6.97 3.07
C VAL A 90 2.33 6.70 2.17
N SER A 91 2.08 6.11 0.99
CA SER A 91 3.13 5.79 0.02
C SER A 91 3.86 7.05 -0.47
N ARG A 92 3.11 8.12 -0.72
CA ARG A 92 3.68 9.44 -1.08
C ARG A 92 4.56 9.99 0.04
N ARG A 93 4.06 10.04 1.27
CA ARG A 93 4.81 10.53 2.44
C ARG A 93 6.08 9.72 2.71
N LEU A 94 6.00 8.40 2.54
CA LEU A 94 7.15 7.51 2.67
C LEU A 94 8.21 7.82 1.59
N ALA A 95 7.80 8.00 0.33
CA ALA A 95 8.72 8.37 -0.74
C ALA A 95 9.41 9.72 -0.49
N GLU A 96 8.67 10.72 -0.03
CA GLU A 96 9.20 12.04 0.36
C GLU A 96 10.25 11.89 1.48
N ALA A 97 9.97 11.09 2.51
CA ALA A 97 10.90 10.83 3.60
C ALA A 97 12.18 10.12 3.15
N MET A 98 12.07 9.09 2.29
CA MET A 98 13.22 8.38 1.74
C MET A 98 14.14 9.29 0.92
N VAL A 99 13.56 10.21 0.14
CA VAL A 99 14.35 11.20 -0.61
C VAL A 99 15.10 12.13 0.34
N SER A 100 14.44 12.64 1.38
CA SER A 100 15.07 13.49 2.40
C SER A 100 16.22 12.77 3.10
N ALA A 101 16.00 11.54 3.56
CA ALA A 101 17.02 10.72 4.19
C ALA A 101 18.25 10.52 3.28
N ARG A 102 18.03 10.23 1.98
CA ARG A 102 19.12 10.06 1.01
C ARG A 102 19.93 11.34 0.80
N VAL A 103 19.29 12.51 0.82
CA VAL A 103 19.98 13.80 0.72
C VAL A 103 20.84 14.04 1.97
N GLN A 104 20.31 13.77 3.16
CA GLN A 104 21.05 13.90 4.42
C GLN A 104 22.26 12.97 4.46
N THR A 105 22.12 11.70 4.09
CA THR A 105 23.25 10.75 4.01
C THR A 105 24.34 11.24 3.05
N ARG A 106 23.97 11.79 1.90
CA ARG A 106 24.95 12.36 0.94
C ARG A 106 25.65 13.61 1.48
N ALA A 107 24.97 14.42 2.29
CA ALA A 107 25.57 15.58 2.91
C ALA A 107 26.59 15.16 3.99
N LEU A 108 26.22 14.20 4.84
CA LEU A 108 27.11 13.65 5.87
C LEU A 108 28.37 13.03 5.27
N GLY A 109 28.26 12.25 4.20
CA GLY A 109 29.43 11.67 3.53
C GLY A 109 30.41 12.72 2.95
N ARG A 110 29.94 13.92 2.61
CA ARG A 110 30.84 15.01 2.17
C ARG A 110 31.65 15.62 3.32
N PHE A 111 31.08 15.66 4.52
CA PHE A 111 31.82 16.11 5.70
C PHE A 111 32.92 15.11 6.07
N GLU A 112 32.63 13.80 6.06
CA GLU A 112 33.63 12.75 6.31
C GLU A 112 34.79 12.78 5.28
N GLU A 113 34.51 13.07 4.00
CA GLU A 113 35.56 13.17 2.98
C GLU A 113 36.45 14.41 3.14
N SER A 114 35.91 15.49 3.71
CA SER A 114 36.63 16.75 3.95
C SER A 114 37.63 16.67 5.12
N GLU A 115 37.51 15.65 5.98
CA GLU A 115 38.47 15.39 7.08
C GLU A 115 39.79 14.78 6.59
N ARG A 116 39.91 14.42 5.30
CA ARG A 116 41.19 13.99 4.72
C ARG A 116 42.16 15.17 4.70
N PRO A 117 43.36 15.06 5.29
CA PRO A 117 44.32 16.16 5.31
C PRO A 117 44.68 16.58 3.88
N PRO A 118 44.72 17.88 3.57
CA PRO A 118 45.03 18.35 2.23
C PRO A 118 46.45 17.91 1.81
N VAL A 119 46.56 17.34 0.60
CA VAL A 119 47.85 16.98 -0.01
C VAL A 119 48.32 18.16 -0.86
N PHE A 120 49.36 18.84 -0.42
CA PHE A 120 49.99 19.92 -1.20
C PHE A 120 51.00 19.32 -2.18
N VAL A 121 50.82 19.61 -3.47
CA VAL A 121 51.77 19.22 -4.52
C VAL A 121 52.60 20.44 -4.89
N ASP A 122 53.89 20.42 -4.54
CA ASP A 122 54.81 21.47 -4.94
C ASP A 122 55.12 21.32 -6.43
N ARG A 123 54.78 22.35 -7.22
CA ARG A 123 55.09 22.38 -8.65
C ARG A 123 56.31 23.25 -8.85
N ALA A 124 57.46 22.60 -9.05
CA ALA A 124 58.68 23.28 -9.45
C ALA A 124 58.47 23.96 -10.82
N LEU A 125 58.82 25.25 -10.88
CA LEU A 125 58.82 26.11 -12.08
C LEU A 125 59.93 25.69 -13.06
#